data_AF-A0A955S2C6-F1
#
_entry.id   AF-A0A955S2C6-F1
#
_cell.length_a   1.000
_cell.length_b   1.000
_cell.length_c   1.000
_cell.angle_alpha   90.00
_cell.angle_beta   90.00
_cell.angle_gamma   90.00
#
_symmetry.space_group_name_H-M   'P 1'
#
loop_
_entity.id
_entity.type
_entity.pdbx_description
1 polymer ?
#
loop_
_entity_poly.entity_id
_entity_poly.type
_entity_poly.pdbx_seq_one_letter_code
_entity_poly.pdbx_strand_id
1 'polypeptide(L)'
;MEPFDANAVVFHHLIDLPNSDCVFCSTVETSTGHSRLFLIFRERQRIYLRNGVRDTWDELRDAAQYTCIRERFNQAIEEKNVPCFSA
;
A
#
# COMPACT_ATOMS: atom_id res chain seq x y z
N MET A 1 10.17 -12.48 -3.46
CA MET A 1 9.65 -11.11 -3.55
C MET A 1 10.68 -10.29 -4.32
N GLU A 2 10.27 -9.59 -5.38
CA GLU A 2 11.20 -8.64 -6.00
C GLU A 2 11.53 -7.53 -4.98
N PRO A 3 12.79 -7.11 -4.88
CA PRO A 3 13.12 -5.95 -4.09
C PRO A 3 12.36 -4.73 -4.64
N PHE A 4 11.77 -3.94 -3.76
CA PHE A 4 11.19 -2.64 -4.09
C PHE A 4 11.69 -1.62 -3.08
N ASP A 5 11.83 -0.37 -3.52
CA ASP A 5 12.20 0.74 -2.65
C ASP A 5 10.92 1.38 -2.08
N ALA A 6 10.65 1.15 -0.80
CA ALA A 6 9.51 1.74 -0.11
C ALA A 6 9.53 3.28 -0.15
N ASN A 7 10.71 3.91 -0.24
CA ASN A 7 10.85 5.37 -0.33
C ASN A 7 10.48 5.92 -1.72
N ALA A 8 10.45 5.08 -2.74
CA ALA A 8 10.06 5.46 -4.09
C ALA A 8 8.57 5.20 -4.36
N VAL A 9 7.80 4.72 -3.39
CA VAL A 9 6.37 4.41 -3.58
C VAL A 9 5.51 5.66 -3.47
N VAL A 10 4.64 5.86 -4.48
CA VAL A 10 3.64 6.94 -4.55
C VAL A 10 2.25 6.34 -4.70
N PHE A 11 1.30 6.79 -3.88
CA PHE A 11 -0.09 6.35 -3.91
C PHE A 11 -0.87 7.06 -5.02
N HIS A 12 -1.58 6.28 -5.85
CA HIS A 12 -2.39 6.78 -6.96
C HIS A 12 -3.89 6.62 -6.72
N HIS A 13 -4.30 5.51 -6.11
CA HIS A 13 -5.70 5.24 -5.81
C HIS A 13 -5.82 4.55 -4.47
N LEU A 14 -6.84 4.93 -3.71
CA LEU A 14 -7.23 4.30 -2.46
C LEU A 14 -8.67 3.81 -2.61
N ILE A 15 -8.94 2.57 -2.24
CA ILE A 15 -10.28 1.99 -2.22
C ILE A 15 -10.53 1.49 -0.80
N ASP A 16 -11.40 2.19 -0.07
CA ASP A 16 -11.83 1.78 1.25
C ASP A 16 -12.79 0.59 1.14
N LEU A 17 -12.54 -0.45 1.93
CA LEU A 17 -13.35 -1.65 2.07
C LEU A 17 -13.92 -1.66 3.49
N PRO A 18 -15.06 -0.99 3.74
CA PRO A 18 -15.50 -0.65 5.09
C PRO A 18 -15.77 -1.87 5.98
N ASN A 19 -16.27 -2.95 5.37
CA ASN A 19 -16.62 -4.19 6.07
C ASN A 19 -15.40 -5.04 6.47
N SER A 20 -14.19 -4.69 6.03
CA SER A 20 -12.97 -5.46 6.27
C SER A 20 -11.86 -4.68 6.98
N ASP A 21 -12.11 -3.42 7.38
CA ASP A 21 -11.10 -2.52 7.95
C ASP A 21 -9.84 -2.45 7.07
N CYS A 22 -10.04 -2.37 5.77
CA CYS A 22 -8.97 -2.53 4.80
C CYS A 22 -9.07 -1.45 3.73
N VAL A 23 -7.93 -0.87 3.38
CA VAL A 23 -7.80 -0.01 2.21
C VAL A 23 -6.96 -0.76 1.19
N PHE A 24 -7.54 -0.95 -0.01
CA PHE A 24 -6.80 -1.41 -1.16
C PHE A 24 -6.15 -0.21 -1.86
N CYS A 25 -4.84 -0.28 -2.04
CA CYS A 25 -4.05 0.81 -2.56
C CYS A 25 -3.37 0.40 -3.86
N SER A 26 -3.49 1.24 -4.88
CA SER A 26 -2.64 1.17 -6.08
C SER A 26 -1.56 2.23 -5.99
N THR A 27 -0.33 1.82 -6.22
CA THR A 27 0.85 2.68 -6.13
C THR A 27 1.77 2.49 -7.32
N VAL A 28 2.64 3.45 -7.56
CA VAL A 28 3.73 3.37 -8.55
C VAL A 28 5.06 3.61 -7.85
N GLU A 29 6.06 2.80 -8.16
CA GLU A 29 7.44 3.03 -7.74
C GLU A 29 8.10 4.02 -8.72
N THR A 30 8.54 5.18 -8.23
CA THR A 30 9.07 6.26 -9.08
C THR A 30 10.40 5.92 -9.75
N SER A 31 11.19 5.01 -9.15
CA SER A 31 12.48 4.59 -9.68
C SER A 31 12.36 3.64 -10.88
N THR A 32 11.33 2.79 -10.90
CA THR A 32 11.14 1.73 -11.91
C THR A 32 9.91 1.97 -12.81
N GLY A 33 8.97 2.81 -12.38
CA GLY A 33 7.64 2.94 -12.97
C GLY A 33 6.72 1.74 -12.71
N HIS A 34 7.16 0.75 -11.91
CA HIS A 34 6.38 -0.46 -11.67
C HIS A 34 5.20 -0.17 -10.73
N SER A 35 4.03 -0.68 -11.11
CA SER A 35 2.86 -0.66 -10.24
C SER A 35 2.99 -1.69 -9.12
N ARG A 36 2.65 -1.29 -7.90
CA ARG A 36 2.54 -2.17 -6.73
C ARG A 36 1.14 -2.02 -6.13
N LEU A 37 0.64 -3.10 -5.55
CA LEU A 37 -0.68 -3.13 -4.92
C LEU A 37 -0.53 -3.49 -3.44
N PHE A 38 -1.19 -2.74 -2.57
CA PHE A 38 -1.16 -2.96 -1.13
C PHE A 38 -2.56 -3.19 -0.56
N LEU A 39 -2.65 -4.03 0.46
CA LEU A 39 -3.79 -4.07 1.39
C LEU A 39 -3.31 -3.52 2.72
N ILE A 40 -3.89 -2.41 3.14
CA ILE A 40 -3.50 -1.72 4.37
C ILE A 40 -4.66 -1.83 5.35
N PHE A 41 -4.47 -2.59 6.43
CA PHE A 41 -5.44 -2.68 7.52
C PHE A 41 -5.17 -1.59 8.55
N ARG A 42 -6.22 -0.88 9.00
CA ARG A 42 -6.08 0.27 9.91
C ARG A 42 -5.95 -0.20 11.36
N GLU A 43 -6.91 -0.96 11.86
CA GLU A 43 -6.92 -1.44 13.25
C GLU A 43 -5.96 -2.61 13.46
N ARG A 44 -5.87 -3.52 12.48
CA ARG A 44 -5.02 -4.72 12.62
C ARG A 44 -3.53 -4.44 12.51
N GLN A 45 -3.13 -3.23 12.11
CA GLN A 45 -1.73 -2.83 11.94
C GLN A 45 -0.94 -3.78 11.03
N ARG A 46 -1.57 -4.27 9.95
CA ARG A 46 -0.95 -5.14 8.95
C ARG A 46 -0.97 -4.50 7.57
N ILE A 47 0.11 -4.70 6.83
CA ILE A 47 0.23 -4.29 5.43
C ILE A 47 0.62 -5.52 4.63
N TYR A 48 -0.11 -5.77 3.55
CA TYR A 48 0.21 -6.82 2.60
C TYR A 48 0.55 -6.21 1.25
N LEU A 49 1.58 -6.73 0.60
CA LEU A 49 1.99 -6.40 -0.75
C LEU A 49 1.60 -7.56 -1.68
N ARG A 50 0.95 -7.24 -2.81
CA ARG A 50 0.72 -8.25 -3.84
C ARG A 50 2.03 -8.60 -4.52
N ASN A 51 2.40 -9.87 -4.49
CA ASN A 51 3.53 -10.36 -5.25
C ASN A 51 3.03 -10.84 -6.64
N GLY A 52 3.93 -10.81 -7.64
CA GLY A 52 3.63 -11.32 -8.99
C GLY A 52 3.61 -12.85 -9.08
N VAL A 53 3.78 -13.57 -7.97
CA VAL A 53 3.88 -15.03 -7.94
C VAL A 53 2.53 -15.59 -7.51
N ARG A 54 1.77 -16.12 -8.49
CA ARG A 54 0.45 -16.74 -8.28
C ARG A 54 -0.58 -15.82 -7.61
N ASP A 55 -0.49 -14.51 -7.83
CA ASP A 55 -1.41 -13.52 -7.28
C ASP A 55 -1.53 -13.55 -5.75
N THR A 56 -0.44 -13.91 -5.06
CA THR A 56 -0.45 -14.04 -3.61
C THR A 56 -0.10 -12.73 -2.90
N TRP A 57 -0.55 -12.62 -1.65
CA TRP A 57 -0.31 -11.47 -0.79
C TRP A 57 0.72 -11.83 0.27
N ASP A 58 1.83 -11.10 0.29
CA ASP A 58 2.86 -11.23 1.30
C ASP A 58 2.73 -10.12 2.34
N GLU A 59 2.79 -10.48 3.62
CA GLU A 59 2.83 -9.51 4.70
C GLU A 59 4.19 -8.78 4.71
N LEU A 60 4.17 -7.45 4.80
CA LEU A 60 5.38 -6.66 5.02
C LEU A 60 5.86 -6.85 6.47
N ARG A 61 6.80 -7.77 6.64
CA ARG A 61 7.43 -8.07 7.95
C ARG A 61 8.67 -7.25 8.23
N ASP A 62 9.28 -6.67 7.21
CA ASP A 62 10.40 -5.76 7.38
C ASP A 62 9.92 -4.45 8.03
N ALA A 63 10.49 -4.11 9.19
CA ALA A 63 10.03 -2.99 10.00
C ALA A 63 10.24 -1.63 9.31
N ALA A 64 11.34 -1.48 8.54
CA ALA A 64 11.64 -0.24 7.84
C ALA A 64 10.67 -0.02 6.67
N GLN A 65 10.43 -1.06 5.86
CA GLN A 65 9.44 -1.04 4.78
C GLN A 65 8.03 -0.82 5.32
N TYR A 66 7.65 -1.54 6.38
CA TYR A 66 6.34 -1.37 7.03
C TYR A 66 6.13 0.09 7.46
N THR A 67 7.09 0.64 8.21
CA THR A 67 7.00 2.01 8.74
C THR A 67 6.90 3.03 7.62
N CYS A 68 7.77 2.92 6.61
CA CYS A 68 7.78 3.82 5.47
C CYS A 68 6.45 3.82 4.70
N ILE A 69 5.91 2.63 4.38
CA ILE A 69 4.62 2.52 3.67
C ILE A 69 3.46 3.03 4.54
N ARG A 70 3.49 2.77 5.85
CA ARG A 70 2.47 3.27 6.79
C ARG A 70 2.46 4.79 6.86
N GLU A 71 3.63 5.42 7.02
CA GLU A 71 3.76 6.88 7.08
C GLU A 71 3.27 7.54 5.80
N ARG A 72 3.69 7.01 4.64
CA ARG A 72 3.25 7.51 3.33
C ARG A 72 1.75 7.34 3.10
N PHE A 73 1.18 6.22 3.55
CA PHE A 73 -0.26 6.00 3.49
C PHE A 73 -1.00 7.03 4.36
N ASN A 74 -0.55 7.25 5.60
CA ASN A 74 -1.17 8.24 6.49
C ASN A 74 -1.09 9.64 5.89
N GLN A 75 0.07 10.02 5.34
CA GLN A 75 0.24 11.29 4.63
C GLN A 75 -0.72 11.41 3.44
N ALA A 76 -0.84 10.38 2.60
CA ALA A 76 -1.75 10.38 1.45
C ALA A 76 -3.22 10.57 1.86
N ILE A 77 -3.63 9.99 2.99
CA ILE A 77 -4.97 10.14 3.57
C ILE A 77 -5.17 11.56 4.12
N GLU A 78 -4.21 12.08 4.87
CA GLU A 78 -4.27 13.42 5.48
C GLU A 78 -4.32 14.54 4.44
N GLU A 79 -3.49 14.43 3.41
CA GLU A 79 -3.42 15.42 2.33
C GLU A 79 -4.64 15.39 1.40
N LYS A 80 -5.41 14.29 1.38
CA LYS A 80 -6.58 14.08 0.49
C LYS A 80 -6.27 14.28 -1.00
N ASN A 81 -5.01 14.19 -1.38
CA ASN A 81 -4.54 14.36 -2.76
C ASN A 81 -4.69 13.10 -3.60
N VAL A 82 -5.01 11.96 -2.98
CA VAL A 82 -5.20 10.68 -3.66
C VAL A 82 -6.70 10.37 -3.73
N PRO A 83 -7.26 10.11 -4.93
CA PRO A 83 -8.64 9.69 -5.08
C PRO A 83 -8.96 8.48 -4.19
N CYS A 84 -9.96 8.66 -3.33
CA CYS A 84 -10.44 7.63 -2.42
C CYS A 84 -11.87 7.23 -2.81
N PHE A 85 -12.07 5.95 -3.12
CA PHE A 85 -13.37 5.37 -3.45
C PHE A 85 -13.82 4.46 -2.32
N SER A 86 -15.14 4.32 -2.12
CA SER A 86 -15.71 3.31 -1.22
C SER A 86 -16.44 2.29 -2.06
N ALA A 87 -16.20 1.00 -1.81
CA ALA A 87 -16.91 -0.11 -2.44
C ALA A 87 -18.02 -0.68 -1.55
#